data_AF-A0A968F6U2-F1
#
_entry.id   AF-A0A968F6U2-F1
#
_cell.length_a   1.000
_cell.length_b   1.000
_cell.length_c   1.000
_cell.angle_alpha   90.00
_cell.angle_beta   90.00
_cell.angle_gamma   90.00
#
_symmetry.space_group_name_H-M   'P 1'
#
loop_
_entity.id
_entity.type
_entity.pdbx_description
1 polymer ?
#
loop_
_entity_poly.entity_id
_entity_poly.type
_entity_poly.pdbx_seq_one_letter_code
_entity_poly.pdbx_strand_id
1 'polypeptide(L)'
;GNTYSGSSPLGLTAIFDIAKPGDHVLMVSYGSGAGSDAFIWKITDKIVEAQKRAPGTREMISKNRIHVDYGTYAKFRGKIKK
;
A
#
# COMPACT_ATOMS: atom_id res chain seq x y z
N GLY A 1 0.45 -6.85 -6.17
CA GLY A 1 0.90 -6.39 -7.50
C GLY A 1 1.34 -4.94 -7.42
N ASN A 2 1.77 -4.34 -8.53
CA ASN A 2 2.17 -2.93 -8.57
C ASN A 2 0.95 -2.01 -8.68
N THR A 3 0.74 -1.15 -7.67
CA THR A 3 -0.34 -0.16 -7.62
C THR A 3 0.09 1.24 -8.12
N TYR A 4 1.20 1.31 -8.85
CA TYR A 4 1.75 2.54 -9.43
C TYR A 4 1.99 3.59 -8.34
N SER A 5 1.40 4.78 -8.47
CA SER A 5 1.53 5.86 -7.50
C SER A 5 1.06 5.47 -6.09
N GLY A 6 0.23 4.43 -5.97
CA GLY A 6 -0.17 3.88 -4.68
C GLY A 6 0.86 2.94 -4.04
N SER A 7 1.95 2.58 -4.71
CA SER A 7 2.88 1.55 -4.23
C SER A 7 3.66 2.01 -2.99
N SER A 8 4.24 3.21 -3.01
CA SER A 8 4.97 3.74 -1.86
C SER A 8 4.05 4.05 -0.67
N PRO A 9 2.87 4.70 -0.84
CA PRO A 9 1.92 4.86 0.26
C PRO A 9 1.44 3.54 0.86
N LEU A 10 1.14 2.52 0.03
CA LEU A 10 0.67 1.23 0.53
C LEU A 10 1.75 0.50 1.34
N GLY A 11 3.01 0.62 0.95
CA GLY A 11 4.14 0.13 1.75
C GLY A 11 4.26 0.89 3.08
N LEU A 12 4.09 2.21 3.06
CA LEU A 12 4.13 3.06 4.25
C LEU A 12 3.02 2.71 5.25
N THR A 13 1.79 2.46 4.80
CA THR A 13 0.71 2.06 5.72
C THR A 13 1.01 0.72 6.41
N ALA A 14 1.58 -0.25 5.68
CA ALA A 14 1.98 -1.53 6.27
C ALA A 14 3.11 -1.39 7.31
N ILE A 15 3.97 -0.38 7.18
CA ILE A 15 4.96 -0.03 8.21
C ILE A 15 4.25 0.62 9.40
N PHE A 16 3.36 1.58 9.15
CA PHE A 16 2.61 2.26 10.21
C PHE A 16 1.74 1.31 11.03
N ASP A 17 1.26 0.21 10.47
CA ASP A 17 0.51 -0.82 11.20
C ASP A 17 1.32 -1.50 12.33
N ILE A 18 2.66 -1.51 12.22
CA ILE A 18 3.55 -2.20 13.18
C ILE A 18 4.60 -1.29 13.82
N ALA A 19 4.67 -0.03 13.40
CA ALA A 19 5.63 0.93 13.90
C ALA A 19 5.38 1.28 15.37
N LYS A 20 6.46 1.63 16.08
CA LYS A 20 6.46 2.04 17.49
C LYS A 20 6.79 3.52 17.60
N PRO A 21 6.34 4.20 18.67
CA PRO A 21 6.76 5.56 18.94
C PRO A 21 8.28 5.68 19.01
N GLY A 22 8.83 6.72 18.38
CA GLY A 22 10.27 6.95 18.29
C GLY A 22 10.94 6.34 17.05
N ASP A 23 10.29 5.39 16.36
CA ASP A 23 10.81 4.85 15.10
C ASP A 23 10.99 5.95 14.05
N HIS A 24 11.96 5.76 13.16
CA HIS A 24 12.17 6.60 11.98
C HIS A 24 12.00 5.76 10.72
N VAL A 25 11.22 6.27 9.77
CA VAL A 25 10.90 5.58 8.52
C VAL A 25 11.30 6.46 7.34
N LEU A 26 12.20 5.97 6.49
CA LEU A 26 12.51 6.58 5.19
C LEU A 26 11.60 5.97 4.12
N MET A 27 10.83 6.80 3.44
CA MET A 27 10.06 6.42 2.25
C MET A 27 10.61 7.14 1.03
N VAL A 28 10.88 6.40 -0.05
CA VAL A 28 11.34 6.95 -1.32
C VAL A 28 10.42 6.44 -2.43
N SER A 29 9.84 7.35 -3.22
CA SER A 29 8.99 7.03 -4.36
C SER A 29 9.77 7.05 -5.67
N TYR A 30 9.19 6.51 -6.74
CA TYR A 30 9.72 6.68 -8.09
C TYR A 30 8.58 6.78 -9.10
N GLY A 31 8.69 7.72 -10.03
CA GLY A 31 7.82 7.85 -11.20
C GLY A 31 8.66 7.90 -12.47
N SER A 32 8.30 7.10 -13.47
CA SER A 32 9.00 7.07 -14.77
C SER A 32 8.84 8.39 -15.53
N GLY A 33 9.91 8.89 -16.14
CA GLY A 33 9.94 10.19 -16.83
C GLY A 33 11.22 11.04 -16.67
N ALA A 34 11.88 11.20 -15.51
CA ALA A 34 11.70 10.55 -14.21
C ALA A 34 11.77 11.54 -13.04
N GLY A 35 11.21 11.12 -11.90
CA GLY A 35 11.23 11.87 -10.64
C GLY A 35 11.12 10.95 -9.43
N SER A 36 11.53 11.46 -8.27
CA SER A 36 11.50 10.74 -6.99
C SER A 36 11.27 11.73 -5.87
N ASP A 37 10.41 11.36 -4.92
CA ASP A 37 10.19 12.10 -3.68
C ASP A 37 10.65 11.25 -2.49
N ALA A 38 11.37 11.87 -1.56
CA ALA A 38 11.87 11.21 -0.34
C ALA A 38 11.35 11.92 0.91
N PHE A 39 10.90 11.13 1.88
CA PHE A 39 10.36 11.60 3.15
C PHE A 39 10.95 10.80 4.32
N ILE A 40 11.32 11.49 5.39
CA ILE A 40 11.65 10.87 6.68
C ILE A 40 10.49 11.13 7.65
N TRP A 41 9.91 10.06 8.18
CA TRP A 41 8.84 10.11 9.16
C TRP A 41 9.41 9.78 10.54
N LYS A 42 9.13 10.64 11.52
CA LYS A 42 9.36 10.34 12.93
C LYS A 42 8.03 9.91 13.56
N ILE A 43 7.96 8.66 14.01
CA ILE A 43 6.73 8.10 14.56
C ILE A 43 6.49 8.67 15.97
N THR A 44 5.27 9.13 16.20
CA THR A 44 4.84 9.73 17.48
C THR A 44 4.02 8.75 18.30
N ASP A 45 3.80 9.05 19.58
CA ASP A 45 2.99 8.24 20.49
C ASP A 45 1.55 8.05 20.00
N LYS A 46 1.04 8.99 19.18
CA LYS A 46 -0.30 8.92 18.59
C LYS A 46 -0.51 7.71 17.68
N ILE A 47 0.56 7.04 17.24
CA ILE A 47 0.47 5.86 16.36
C ILE A 47 -0.33 4.73 17.01
N VAL A 48 -0.20 4.55 18.33
CA VAL A 48 -0.85 3.47 19.09
C VAL A 48 -2.36 3.58 19.06
N GLU A 49 -2.89 4.80 19.12
CA GLU A 49 -4.32 5.05 18.98
C GLU A 49 -4.78 4.98 17.52
N ALA A 50 -3.98 5.53 16.60
CA ALA A 50 -4.31 5.55 15.18
C ALA A 50 -4.44 4.14 14.58
N GLN A 51 -3.54 3.22 14.94
CA GLN A 51 -3.55 1.81 14.49
C GLN A 51 -4.86 1.08 14.84
N LYS A 52 -5.58 1.51 15.88
CA LYS A 52 -6.84 0.87 16.32
C LYS A 52 -8.08 1.37 15.56
N ARG A 53 -7.95 2.43 14.76
CA ARG A 53 -9.11 3.10 14.11
C ARG A 53 -9.49 2.49 12.77
N ALA A 54 -8.69 1.58 12.23
CA ALA A 54 -8.95 0.91 10.96
C ALA A 54 -8.32 -0.50 10.94
N PRO A 55 -8.79 -1.41 10.07
CA PRO A 55 -8.12 -2.68 9.82
C PRO A 55 -6.72 -2.46 9.26
N GLY A 56 -5.77 -3.31 9.66
CA GLY A 56 -4.39 -3.24 9.15
C GLY A 56 -4.30 -3.59 7.66
N THR A 57 -3.31 -3.03 6.97
CA THR A 57 -3.05 -3.20 5.54
C THR A 57 -2.98 -4.69 5.15
N ARG A 58 -2.29 -5.51 5.96
CA ARG A 58 -2.18 -6.96 5.71
C ARG A 58 -3.53 -7.67 5.85
N GLU A 59 -4.35 -7.27 6.81
CA GLU A 59 -5.71 -7.82 6.95
C GLU A 59 -6.52 -7.47 5.69
N MET A 60 -6.56 -6.19 5.30
CA MET A 60 -7.33 -5.71 4.14
C MET A 60 -6.97 -6.44 2.85
N ILE A 61 -5.68 -6.70 2.59
CA ILE A 61 -5.22 -7.40 1.38
C ILE A 61 -5.50 -8.90 1.45
N SER A 62 -5.46 -9.49 2.64
CA SER A 62 -5.61 -10.93 2.81
C SER A 62 -7.08 -11.39 2.83
N LYS A 63 -7.97 -10.55 3.34
CA LYS A 63 -9.39 -10.83 3.57
C LYS A 63 -10.20 -10.79 2.26
N ASN A 64 -11.20 -11.67 2.14
CA ASN A 64 -12.18 -11.68 1.04
C ASN A 64 -11.58 -11.69 -0.38
N ARG A 65 -10.43 -12.35 -0.57
CA ARG A 65 -9.81 -12.49 -1.90
C ARG A 65 -10.66 -13.37 -2.79
N ILE A 66 -11.15 -12.80 -3.90
CA ILE A 66 -11.84 -13.53 -4.95
C ILE A 66 -10.81 -13.87 -6.03
N HIS A 67 -10.51 -15.16 -6.18
CA HIS A 67 -9.64 -15.64 -7.24
C HIS A 67 -10.43 -15.75 -8.54
N VAL A 68 -9.81 -15.36 -9.65
CA VAL A 68 -10.41 -15.42 -10.99
C VAL A 68 -9.40 -16.04 -11.95
N ASP A 69 -9.92 -16.77 -12.94
CA ASP A 69 -9.10 -17.24 -14.06
C ASP A 69 -8.71 -16.08 -14.98
N TYR A 70 -7.78 -16.35 -15.90
CA TYR A 70 -7.28 -15.32 -16.81
C TYR A 70 -8.35 -14.81 -17.78
N GLY A 71 -9.27 -15.66 -18.25
CA GLY A 71 -10.36 -15.26 -19.13
C GLY A 71 -11.30 -14.27 -18.44
N THR A 72 -11.70 -14.58 -17.20
CA THR A 72 -12.49 -13.67 -16.35
C THR A 72 -11.75 -12.36 -16.08
N TYR A 73 -10.46 -12.42 -15.72
CA TYR A 73 -9.62 -11.22 -15.55
C TYR A 73 -9.55 -10.38 -16.83
N ALA A 74 -9.27 -10.99 -17.98
CA ALA A 74 -9.14 -10.30 -19.26
C ALA A 74 -10.45 -9.63 -19.67
N LYS A 75 -11.58 -10.30 -19.43
CA LYS A 75 -12.92 -9.71 -19.59
C LYS A 75 -13.12 -8.50 -18.68
N PHE A 76 -12.88 -8.62 -17.37
CA PHE A 76 -13.03 -7.51 -16.41
C PHE A 76 -12.10 -6.31 -16.71
N ARG A 77 -10.93 -6.57 -17.27
CA ARG A 77 -9.96 -5.53 -17.66
C ARG A 77 -10.13 -5.03 -19.09
N GLY A 78 -11.16 -5.48 -19.82
CA GLY A 78 -11.42 -5.04 -21.20
C GLY A 78 -10.31 -5.41 -22.19
N LYS A 79 -9.59 -6.51 -21.96
CA LYS A 79 -8.46 -6.95 -22.79
C LYS A 79 -8.86 -7.82 -23.99
N ILE A 80 -10.13 -8.20 -24.09
CA ILE A 80 -10.66 -9.02 -25.19
C ILE A 80 -11.19 -8.08 -26.28
N LYS A 81 -10.55 -8.08 -27.45
CA LYS A 81 -11.03 -7.34 -28.62
C LYS A 81 -12.28 -8.03 -29.17
N LYS A 82 -13.26 -7.23 -29.60
CA LYS A 82 -14.43 -7.72 -30.33
C LYS A 82 -14.02 -8.26 -31.69
#